data_AF-A0A0J8D9T3-F1
#
_entry.id   AF-A0A0J8D9T3-F1
#
_cell.length_a   1.000
_cell.length_b   1.000
_cell.length_c   1.000
_cell.angle_alpha   90.00
_cell.angle_beta   90.00
_cell.angle_gamma   90.00
#
_symmetry.space_group_name_H-M   'P 1'
#
loop_
_entity.id
_entity.type
_entity.pdbx_description
1 polymer ?
#
loop_
_entity_poly.entity_id
_entity_poly.type
_entity_poly.pdbx_seq_one_letter_code
_entity_poly.pdbx_strand_id
1 'polypeptide(L)'
;MILYEIFSKYTTSILSTISILIGSLVGSYCSWIIAKKTNCESIKEQYRILEENRKYDLYHRNKNIAISANIVRLDIANSIFQSIRFCSNYKEKREINYYSIPSTKDYSLHVASLSQKYSIKELSYIYQLYGIIDRLNYITIGYERYEESVIVDAYTSLLRKIYGDNYNIVIDLDDKQLSYKDLYNNNLILEGYKKVLSILDEICNIEEININIVSDDFER
;
A
#
# COMPACT_ATOMS: atom_id res chain seq x y z
N MET A 1 -13.37 71.71 56.27
CA MET A 1 -14.16 71.08 55.19
C MET A 1 -13.26 70.52 54.08
N ILE A 2 -12.38 71.32 53.49
CA ILE A 2 -11.46 70.91 52.39
C ILE A 2 -10.50 69.76 52.78
N LEU A 3 -9.91 69.77 53.98
CA LEU A 3 -9.02 68.69 54.44
C LEU A 3 -9.73 67.32 54.57
N TYR A 4 -11.02 67.33 54.92
CA TYR A 4 -11.82 66.12 55.11
C TYR A 4 -12.24 65.51 53.76
N GLU A 5 -12.56 66.35 52.77
CA GLU A 5 -12.82 65.91 51.39
C GLU A 5 -11.58 65.30 50.73
N ILE A 6 -10.39 65.88 50.95
CA ILE A 6 -9.13 65.34 50.43
C ILE A 6 -8.83 63.97 51.08
N PHE A 7 -8.95 63.86 52.40
CA PHE A 7 -8.70 62.60 53.12
C PHE A 7 -9.71 61.49 52.75
N SER A 8 -10.98 61.85 52.58
CA SER A 8 -12.04 60.97 52.08
C SER A 8 -11.77 60.45 50.66
N LYS A 9 -11.26 61.31 49.76
CA LYS A 9 -10.96 60.97 48.36
C LYS A 9 -9.73 60.04 48.22
N TYR A 10 -8.73 60.20 49.10
CA TYR A 10 -7.57 59.31 49.15
C TYR A 10 -7.92 57.93 49.70
N THR A 11 -8.69 57.86 50.78
CA THR A 11 -9.12 56.58 51.40
C THR A 11 -10.00 55.76 50.46
N THR A 12 -10.94 56.39 49.75
CA THR A 12 -11.77 55.72 48.73
C THR A 12 -10.96 55.23 47.52
N SER A 13 -9.96 55.99 47.05
CA SER A 13 -9.08 55.57 45.95
C SER A 13 -8.18 54.38 46.33
N ILE A 14 -7.67 54.36 47.57
CA ILE A 14 -6.90 53.22 48.09
C ILE A 14 -7.79 51.98 48.21
N LEU A 15 -9.01 52.13 48.74
CA LEU A 15 -9.97 51.02 48.86
C LEU A 15 -10.34 50.42 47.49
N SER A 16 -10.53 51.26 46.46
CA SER A 16 -10.85 50.78 45.12
C SER A 16 -9.67 50.07 44.47
N THR A 17 -8.44 50.60 44.63
CA THR A 17 -7.23 49.98 44.09
C THR A 17 -6.96 48.61 44.71
N ILE A 18 -7.16 48.49 46.03
CA ILE A 18 -7.08 47.20 46.75
C ILE A 18 -8.17 46.24 46.27
N SER A 19 -9.39 46.75 46.06
CA SER A 19 -10.50 45.94 45.54
C SER A 19 -10.22 45.40 44.13
N ILE A 20 -9.60 46.21 43.25
CA ILE A 20 -9.17 45.81 41.91
C ILE A 20 -8.06 44.75 41.99
N LEU A 21 -7.08 44.93 42.87
CA LEU A 21 -5.98 43.97 43.07
C LEU A 21 -6.48 42.62 43.60
N ILE A 22 -7.39 42.62 44.57
CA ILE A 22 -7.98 41.39 45.11
C ILE A 22 -8.84 40.71 44.05
N GLY A 23 -9.67 41.49 43.34
CA GLY A 23 -10.51 40.97 42.26
C GLY A 23 -9.68 40.32 41.14
N SER A 24 -8.54 40.92 40.76
CA SER A 24 -7.65 40.37 39.74
C SER A 24 -6.93 39.11 40.20
N LEU A 25 -6.51 39.04 41.47
CA LEU A 25 -5.89 37.84 42.06
C LEU A 25 -6.87 36.67 42.12
N VAL A 26 -8.08 36.91 42.61
CA VAL A 26 -9.12 35.87 42.70
C VAL A 26 -9.54 35.42 41.31
N GLY A 27 -9.75 36.36 40.38
CA GLY A 27 -10.05 36.05 38.98
C GLY A 27 -8.98 35.18 38.33
N SER A 28 -7.70 35.57 38.50
CA SER A 28 -6.56 34.81 37.95
C SER A 28 -6.46 33.41 38.54
N TYR A 29 -6.70 33.25 39.85
CA TYR A 29 -6.67 31.94 40.51
C TYR A 29 -7.80 31.02 40.03
N CYS A 30 -9.03 31.54 39.95
CA CYS A 30 -10.17 30.79 39.42
C CYS A 30 -9.96 30.41 37.94
N SER A 31 -9.44 31.33 37.11
CA SER A 31 -9.10 31.06 35.71
C SER A 31 -8.02 29.98 35.59
N TRP A 32 -7.01 29.98 36.47
CA TRP A 32 -5.97 28.94 36.48
C TRP A 32 -6.54 27.55 36.81
N ILE A 33 -7.44 27.46 37.80
CA ILE A 33 -8.09 26.18 38.15
C ILE A 33 -8.91 25.64 36.97
N ILE A 34 -9.72 26.49 36.34
CA ILE A 34 -10.54 26.11 35.18
C ILE A 34 -9.64 25.69 34.02
N ALA A 35 -8.64 26.50 33.67
CA ALA A 35 -7.70 26.20 32.59
C ALA A 35 -6.97 24.88 32.82
N LYS A 36 -6.52 24.61 34.06
CA LYS A 36 -5.86 23.36 34.41
C LYS A 36 -6.76 22.15 34.21
N LYS A 37 -8.03 22.23 34.63
CA LYS A 37 -9.01 21.14 34.45
C LYS A 37 -9.33 20.91 32.97
N THR A 38 -9.65 21.98 32.24
CA THR A 38 -9.98 21.90 30.82
C THR A 38 -8.81 21.38 29.98
N ASN A 39 -7.59 21.82 30.27
CA ASN A 39 -6.40 21.33 29.57
C ASN A 39 -6.17 19.83 29.82
N CYS A 40 -6.41 19.34 31.05
CA CYS A 40 -6.25 17.92 31.36
C CYS A 40 -7.25 17.05 30.56
N GLU A 41 -8.52 17.43 30.53
CA GLU A 41 -9.54 16.74 29.73
C GLU A 41 -9.27 16.84 28.23
N SER A 42 -8.87 18.03 27.75
CA SER A 42 -8.52 18.24 26.34
C SER A 42 -7.34 17.37 25.91
N ILE A 43 -6.29 17.27 26.74
CA ILE A 43 -5.14 16.39 26.48
C ILE A 43 -5.60 14.93 26.38
N LYS A 44 -6.45 14.47 27.32
CA LYS A 44 -6.97 13.10 27.32
C LYS A 44 -7.75 12.80 26.05
N GLU A 45 -8.61 13.72 25.62
CA GLU A 45 -9.40 13.57 24.40
C GLU A 45 -8.53 13.60 23.14
N GLN A 46 -7.53 14.49 23.07
CA GLN A 46 -6.55 14.50 21.97
C GLN A 46 -5.80 13.16 21.88
N TYR A 47 -5.41 12.56 23.00
CA TYR A 47 -4.79 11.24 23.00
C TYR A 47 -5.74 10.15 22.48
N ARG A 48 -7.01 10.19 22.87
CA ARG A 48 -8.03 9.24 22.38
C ARG A 48 -8.20 9.35 20.86
N ILE A 49 -8.39 10.57 20.35
CA ILE A 49 -8.51 10.84 18.91
C ILE A 49 -7.25 10.41 18.17
N LEU A 50 -6.07 10.68 18.72
CA LEU A 50 -4.81 10.25 18.11
C LEU A 50 -4.69 8.73 18.02
N GLU A 51 -5.13 8.00 19.04
CA GLU A 51 -5.12 6.54 19.04
C GLU A 51 -6.08 5.96 17.99
N GLU A 52 -7.31 6.49 17.91
CA GLU A 52 -8.29 6.10 16.90
C GLU A 52 -7.79 6.41 15.48
N ASN A 53 -7.23 7.59 15.25
CA ASN A 53 -6.62 7.98 13.97
C ASN A 53 -5.47 7.03 13.59
N ARG A 54 -4.61 6.64 14.54
CA ARG A 54 -3.55 5.65 14.28
C ARG A 54 -4.09 4.30 13.84
N LYS A 55 -5.17 3.82 14.48
CA LYS A 55 -5.82 2.56 14.10
C LYS A 55 -6.41 2.66 12.70
N TYR A 56 -7.09 3.76 12.41
CA TYR A 56 -7.65 4.05 11.09
C TYR A 56 -6.57 4.12 10.00
N ASP A 57 -5.49 4.86 10.23
CA ASP A 57 -4.36 4.99 9.30
C ASP A 57 -3.71 3.63 9.02
N LEU A 58 -3.52 2.81 10.06
CA LEU A 58 -2.96 1.46 9.93
C LEU A 58 -3.87 0.57 9.07
N TYR A 59 -5.18 0.63 9.30
CA TYR A 59 -6.17 -0.13 8.52
C TYR A 59 -6.12 0.25 7.05
N HIS A 60 -6.23 1.54 6.73
CA HIS A 60 -6.20 2.02 5.34
C HIS A 60 -4.88 1.73 4.66
N ARG A 61 -3.76 1.85 5.38
CA ARG A 61 -2.44 1.50 4.86
C ARG A 61 -2.34 0.02 4.50
N ASN A 62 -2.80 -0.87 5.37
CA ASN A 62 -2.77 -2.31 5.11
C ASN A 62 -3.66 -2.69 3.92
N LYS A 63 -4.86 -2.10 3.83
CA LYS A 63 -5.76 -2.26 2.67
C LYS A 63 -5.09 -1.82 1.38
N ASN A 64 -4.44 -0.65 1.36
CA ASN A 64 -3.75 -0.16 0.16
C ASN A 64 -2.57 -1.05 -0.26
N ILE A 65 -1.83 -1.61 0.69
CA ILE A 65 -0.75 -2.57 0.43
C ILE A 65 -1.31 -3.82 -0.24
N ALA A 66 -2.43 -4.33 0.25
CA ALA A 66 -3.00 -5.56 -0.26
C ALA A 66 -3.68 -5.39 -1.64
N ILE A 67 -4.38 -4.28 -1.86
CA ILE A 67 -4.84 -3.88 -3.21
C ILE A 67 -3.66 -3.80 -4.18
N SER A 68 -2.57 -3.14 -3.78
CA SER A 68 -1.37 -3.02 -4.63
C SER A 68 -0.72 -4.38 -4.89
N ALA A 69 -0.67 -5.26 -3.89
CA ALA A 69 -0.16 -6.62 -4.06
C ALA A 69 -1.04 -7.42 -5.03
N ASN A 70 -2.36 -7.29 -4.94
CA ASN A 70 -3.30 -7.95 -5.85
C ASN A 70 -3.12 -7.49 -7.30
N ILE A 71 -2.95 -6.18 -7.53
CA ILE A 71 -2.69 -5.63 -8.87
C ILE A 71 -1.39 -6.20 -9.45
N VAL A 72 -0.30 -6.14 -8.66
CA VAL A 72 1.00 -6.67 -9.08
C VAL A 72 0.94 -8.18 -9.33
N ARG A 73 0.23 -8.92 -8.46
CA ARG A 73 0.00 -10.36 -8.58
C ARG A 73 -0.70 -10.69 -9.90
N LEU A 74 -1.79 -9.99 -10.20
CA LEU A 74 -2.59 -10.21 -11.42
C LEU A 74 -1.80 -9.88 -12.68
N ASP A 75 -1.12 -8.73 -12.72
CA ASP A 75 -0.30 -8.32 -13.87
C ASP A 75 0.77 -9.38 -14.18
N ILE A 76 1.50 -9.83 -13.16
CA ILE A 76 2.57 -10.83 -13.32
C ILE A 76 1.98 -12.20 -13.69
N ALA A 77 0.92 -12.64 -13.01
CA ALA A 77 0.27 -13.92 -13.28
C ALA A 77 -0.23 -14.00 -14.72
N ASN A 78 -0.98 -13.00 -15.16
CA ASN A 78 -1.49 -12.91 -16.53
C ASN A 78 -0.35 -12.92 -17.54
N SER A 79 0.73 -12.19 -17.27
CA SER A 79 1.90 -12.18 -18.15
C SER A 79 2.55 -13.56 -18.29
N ILE A 80 2.69 -14.29 -17.18
CA ILE A 80 3.25 -15.64 -17.18
C ILE A 80 2.32 -16.60 -17.92
N PHE A 81 1.03 -16.63 -17.59
CA PHE A 81 0.05 -17.53 -18.21
C PHE A 81 -0.05 -17.32 -19.72
N GLN A 82 -0.12 -16.06 -20.17
CA GLN A 82 -0.15 -15.75 -21.59
C GLN A 82 1.16 -16.15 -22.28
N SER A 83 2.30 -15.99 -21.62
CA SER A 83 3.59 -16.43 -22.16
C SER A 83 3.67 -17.95 -22.32
N ILE A 84 3.21 -18.72 -21.32
CA ILE A 84 3.13 -20.19 -21.39
C ILE A 84 2.24 -20.59 -22.57
N ARG A 85 1.02 -20.04 -22.62
CA ARG A 85 0.04 -20.35 -23.67
C ARG A 85 0.55 -20.03 -25.06
N PHE A 86 1.12 -18.86 -25.24
CA PHE A 86 1.67 -18.43 -26.53
C PHE A 86 2.79 -19.37 -26.98
N CYS A 87 3.76 -19.65 -26.11
CA CYS A 87 4.90 -20.50 -26.45
C CYS A 87 4.47 -21.95 -26.71
N SER A 88 3.50 -22.46 -25.95
CA SER A 88 2.94 -23.81 -26.12
C SER A 88 2.22 -23.94 -27.48
N ASN A 89 1.37 -22.97 -27.82
CA ASN A 89 0.69 -22.95 -29.12
C ASN A 89 1.67 -22.84 -30.28
N TYR A 90 2.70 -22.00 -30.17
CA TYR A 90 3.75 -21.88 -31.18
C TYR A 90 4.50 -23.21 -31.37
N LYS A 91 4.90 -23.87 -30.28
CA LYS A 91 5.60 -25.18 -30.31
C LYS A 91 4.75 -26.25 -31.00
N GLU A 92 3.45 -26.27 -30.74
CA GLU A 92 2.51 -27.23 -31.33
C GLU A 92 1.99 -26.83 -32.73
N LYS A 93 2.44 -25.70 -33.29
CA LYS A 93 1.95 -25.16 -34.57
C LYS A 93 0.42 -24.96 -34.59
N ARG A 94 -0.15 -24.59 -33.45
CA ARG A 94 -1.57 -24.19 -33.31
C ARG A 94 -1.74 -22.73 -33.72
N GLU A 95 -2.99 -22.30 -33.89
CA GLU A 95 -3.29 -20.89 -34.17
C GLU A 95 -2.79 -20.00 -33.02
N ILE A 96 -2.10 -18.92 -33.39
CA ILE A 96 -1.44 -18.01 -32.45
C ILE A 96 -2.20 -16.71 -32.45
N ASN A 97 -2.60 -16.30 -31.24
CA ASN A 97 -3.23 -15.00 -31.03
C ASN A 97 -2.24 -14.05 -30.36
N TYR A 98 -2.03 -12.89 -30.99
CA TYR A 98 -1.17 -11.84 -30.48
C TYR A 98 -1.96 -10.95 -29.52
N TYR A 99 -2.05 -11.36 -28.25
CA TYR A 99 -2.73 -10.58 -27.22
C TYR A 99 -1.73 -9.73 -26.42
N SER A 100 -1.95 -8.42 -26.44
CA SER A 100 -1.41 -7.52 -25.43
C SER A 100 -1.82 -8.01 -24.05
N ILE A 101 -0.87 -8.06 -23.11
CA ILE A 101 -1.12 -8.44 -21.74
C ILE A 101 -1.61 -7.19 -20.99
N PRO A 102 -2.83 -7.20 -20.42
CA PRO A 102 -3.28 -6.11 -19.58
C PRO A 102 -2.30 -5.94 -18.40
N SER A 103 -1.68 -4.76 -18.32
CA SER A 103 -0.81 -4.38 -17.21
C SER A 103 -1.08 -2.95 -16.79
N THR A 104 -0.88 -2.65 -15.51
CA THR A 104 -1.12 -1.32 -14.96
C THR A 104 0.00 -0.37 -15.36
N LYS A 105 -0.33 0.79 -15.97
CA LYS A 105 0.68 1.80 -16.37
C LYS A 105 1.39 2.44 -15.18
N ASP A 106 0.69 2.54 -14.05
CA ASP A 106 1.20 3.12 -12.81
C ASP A 106 1.75 2.06 -11.84
N TYR A 107 2.30 0.96 -12.36
CA TYR A 107 2.85 -0.13 -11.53
C TYR A 107 3.91 0.37 -10.54
N SER A 108 4.62 1.45 -10.85
CA SER A 108 5.64 2.02 -9.96
C SER A 108 5.06 2.44 -8.60
N LEU A 109 3.83 2.97 -8.56
CA LEU A 109 3.12 3.34 -7.33
C LEU A 109 2.74 2.11 -6.51
N HIS A 110 2.24 1.06 -7.20
CA HIS A 110 1.87 -0.19 -6.56
C HIS A 110 3.09 -0.91 -5.98
N VAL A 111 4.19 -1.01 -6.74
CA VAL A 111 5.44 -1.61 -6.28
C VAL A 111 6.06 -0.82 -5.12
N ALA A 112 6.02 0.52 -5.17
CA ALA A 112 6.52 1.35 -4.06
C ALA A 112 5.73 1.12 -2.76
N SER A 113 4.41 0.91 -2.87
CA SER A 113 3.55 0.60 -1.72
C SER A 113 3.93 -0.71 -1.03
N LEU A 114 4.55 -1.65 -1.75
CA LEU A 114 5.01 -2.94 -1.22
C LEU A 114 6.35 -2.87 -0.47
N SER A 115 6.99 -1.69 -0.39
CA SER A 115 8.30 -1.50 0.27
C SER A 115 8.37 -1.89 1.75
N GLN A 116 7.23 -2.03 2.42
CA GLN A 116 7.16 -2.50 3.81
C GLN A 116 7.16 -4.02 3.93
N LYS A 117 6.90 -4.73 2.83
CA LYS A 117 6.82 -6.19 2.77
C LYS A 117 8.03 -6.81 2.06
N TYR A 118 8.69 -6.04 1.21
CA TYR A 118 9.85 -6.48 0.44
C TYR A 118 11.10 -5.66 0.74
N SER A 119 12.24 -6.33 0.71
CA SER A 119 13.53 -5.69 0.60
C SER A 119 13.72 -5.03 -0.77
N ILE A 120 14.67 -4.09 -0.85
CA ILE A 120 15.04 -3.42 -2.11
C ILE A 120 15.44 -4.44 -3.20
N LYS A 121 16.15 -5.52 -2.81
CA LYS A 121 16.54 -6.58 -3.73
C LYS A 121 15.31 -7.31 -4.29
N GLU A 122 14.30 -7.56 -3.47
CA GLU A 122 13.07 -8.22 -3.90
C GLU A 122 12.20 -7.32 -4.77
N LEU A 123 12.07 -6.04 -4.43
CA LEU A 123 11.41 -5.05 -5.28
C LEU A 123 12.08 -4.94 -6.65
N SER A 124 13.42 -5.04 -6.71
CA SER A 124 14.16 -5.05 -7.97
C SER A 124 13.75 -6.21 -8.87
N TYR A 125 13.43 -7.40 -8.32
CA TYR A 125 12.90 -8.50 -9.13
C TYR A 125 11.54 -8.16 -9.73
N ILE A 126 10.64 -7.53 -8.99
CA ILE A 126 9.33 -7.09 -9.50
C ILE A 126 9.50 -6.06 -10.63
N TYR A 127 10.36 -5.05 -10.44
CA TYR A 127 10.67 -4.07 -11.49
C TYR A 127 11.27 -4.70 -12.74
N GLN A 128 12.14 -5.70 -12.58
CA GLN A 128 12.70 -6.43 -13.73
C GLN A 128 11.61 -7.17 -14.51
N LEU A 129 10.60 -7.74 -13.83
CA LEU A 129 9.47 -8.37 -14.51
C LEU A 129 8.64 -7.34 -15.28
N TYR A 130 8.30 -6.20 -14.66
CA TYR A 130 7.58 -5.13 -15.35
C TYR A 130 8.35 -4.58 -16.56
N GLY A 131 9.67 -4.42 -16.48
CA GLY A 131 10.47 -4.01 -17.63
C GLY A 131 10.41 -5.00 -18.81
N ILE A 132 10.30 -6.30 -18.53
CA ILE A 132 10.11 -7.32 -19.57
C ILE A 132 8.67 -7.29 -20.09
N ILE A 133 7.68 -7.15 -19.22
CA ILE A 133 6.25 -7.06 -19.58
C ILE A 133 5.98 -5.85 -20.47
N ASP A 134 6.55 -4.68 -20.15
CA ASP A 134 6.42 -3.46 -20.95
C ASP A 134 7.00 -3.67 -22.36
N ARG A 135 8.20 -4.28 -22.45
CA ARG A 135 8.81 -4.62 -23.73
C ARG A 135 7.96 -5.62 -24.52
N LEU A 136 7.44 -6.64 -23.85
CA LEU A 136 6.58 -7.65 -24.45
C LEU A 136 5.32 -7.00 -25.03
N ASN A 137 4.63 -6.17 -24.26
CA ASN A 137 3.44 -5.44 -24.71
C ASN A 137 3.75 -4.52 -25.89
N TYR A 138 4.89 -3.82 -25.87
CA TYR A 138 5.31 -2.98 -26.98
C TYR A 138 5.46 -3.78 -28.28
N ILE A 139 6.12 -4.95 -28.22
CA ILE A 139 6.32 -5.83 -29.37
C ILE A 139 4.98 -6.41 -29.84
N THR A 140 4.15 -6.93 -28.93
CA THR A 140 2.88 -7.56 -29.28
C THR A 140 1.88 -6.58 -29.87
N ILE A 141 1.80 -5.33 -29.38
CA ILE A 141 0.94 -4.30 -29.99
C ILE A 141 1.43 -3.97 -31.41
N GLY A 142 2.74 -4.01 -31.64
CA GLY A 142 3.36 -3.76 -32.94
C GLY A 142 3.58 -5.01 -33.79
N TYR A 143 2.91 -6.14 -33.53
CA TYR A 143 3.29 -7.46 -34.04
C TYR A 143 3.50 -7.51 -35.56
N GLU A 144 2.72 -6.77 -36.34
CA GLU A 144 2.84 -6.72 -37.81
C GLU A 144 4.21 -6.20 -38.30
N ARG A 145 4.96 -5.50 -37.44
CA ARG A 145 6.28 -4.92 -37.75
C ARG A 145 7.44 -5.82 -37.37
N TYR A 146 7.16 -6.95 -36.72
CA TYR A 146 8.19 -7.85 -36.19
C TYR A 146 8.10 -9.22 -36.84
N GLU A 147 9.25 -9.85 -37.03
CA GLU A 147 9.27 -11.27 -37.36
C GLU A 147 8.69 -12.08 -36.20
N GLU A 148 7.99 -13.16 -36.52
CA GLU A 148 7.36 -14.04 -35.53
C GLU A 148 8.36 -14.57 -34.49
N SER A 149 9.60 -14.85 -34.91
CA SER A 149 10.71 -15.24 -34.05
C SER A 149 10.99 -14.22 -32.92
N VAL A 150 10.90 -12.93 -33.23
CA VAL A 150 11.12 -11.84 -32.26
C VAL A 150 10.01 -11.80 -31.22
N ILE A 151 8.78 -12.10 -31.64
CA ILE A 151 7.62 -12.14 -30.74
C ILE A 151 7.72 -13.35 -29.81
N VAL A 152 8.05 -14.52 -30.35
CA VAL A 152 8.28 -15.75 -29.57
C VAL A 152 9.40 -15.54 -28.56
N ASP A 153 10.50 -14.90 -28.97
CA ASP A 153 11.60 -14.55 -28.08
C ASP A 153 11.16 -13.60 -26.96
N ALA A 154 10.25 -12.65 -27.24
CA ALA A 154 9.73 -11.74 -26.22
C ALA A 154 8.95 -12.49 -25.13
N TYR A 155 8.02 -13.37 -25.50
CA TYR A 155 7.28 -14.20 -24.54
C TYR A 155 8.21 -15.18 -23.79
N THR A 156 9.13 -15.80 -24.52
CA THR A 156 10.12 -16.73 -23.95
C THR A 156 11.05 -16.03 -22.97
N SER A 157 11.39 -14.76 -23.19
CA SER A 157 12.26 -13.97 -22.31
C SER A 157 11.70 -13.85 -20.90
N LEU A 158 10.38 -13.67 -20.76
CA LEU A 158 9.73 -13.62 -19.45
C LEU A 158 9.85 -14.97 -18.72
N LEU A 159 9.55 -16.07 -19.41
CA LEU A 159 9.64 -17.42 -18.84
C LEU A 159 11.09 -17.78 -18.46
N ARG A 160 12.06 -17.50 -19.34
CA ARG A 160 13.48 -17.68 -19.04
C ARG A 160 13.93 -16.84 -17.84
N LYS A 161 13.41 -15.63 -17.68
CA LYS A 161 13.76 -14.78 -16.53
C LYS A 161 13.33 -15.41 -15.21
N ILE A 162 12.16 -16.03 -15.17
CA ILE A 162 11.56 -16.59 -13.95
C ILE A 162 12.06 -18.01 -13.66
N TYR A 163 12.15 -18.85 -14.69
CA TYR A 163 12.40 -20.29 -14.57
C TYR A 163 13.81 -20.70 -15.03
N GLY A 164 14.63 -19.78 -15.55
CA GLY A 164 15.95 -20.09 -16.09
C GLY A 164 15.86 -21.11 -17.22
N ASP A 165 16.72 -22.12 -17.17
CA ASP A 165 16.78 -23.20 -18.16
C ASP A 165 15.56 -24.12 -18.14
N ASN A 166 14.80 -24.12 -17.03
CA ASN A 166 13.59 -24.94 -16.88
C ASN A 166 12.39 -24.40 -17.67
N TYR A 167 12.50 -23.25 -18.33
CA TYR A 167 11.39 -22.63 -19.05
C TYR A 167 10.77 -23.57 -20.11
N ASN A 168 11.56 -24.44 -20.74
CA ASN A 168 11.08 -25.40 -21.73
C ASN A 168 10.08 -26.40 -21.12
N ILE A 169 10.30 -26.81 -19.87
CA ILE A 169 9.42 -27.71 -19.13
C ILE A 169 8.11 -26.99 -18.80
N VAL A 170 8.21 -25.71 -18.43
CA VAL A 170 7.05 -24.88 -18.07
C VAL A 170 6.12 -24.63 -19.26
N ILE A 171 6.67 -24.50 -20.47
CA ILE A 171 5.88 -24.35 -21.72
C ILE A 171 5.01 -25.59 -21.99
N ASP A 172 5.43 -26.76 -21.52
CA ASP A 172 4.72 -28.03 -21.72
C ASP A 172 3.63 -28.28 -20.65
N LEU A 173 3.46 -27.37 -19.68
CA LEU A 173 2.38 -27.45 -18.71
C LEU A 173 1.04 -27.04 -19.34
N ASP A 174 -0.03 -27.74 -18.98
CA ASP A 174 -1.40 -27.39 -19.39
C ASP A 174 -1.82 -26.07 -18.69
N ASP A 175 -1.91 -25.00 -19.48
CA ASP A 175 -2.20 -23.64 -19.01
C ASP A 175 -3.60 -23.50 -18.39
N LYS A 176 -4.54 -24.38 -18.76
CA LYS A 176 -5.93 -24.32 -18.27
C LYS A 176 -6.11 -24.79 -16.83
N GLN A 177 -5.12 -25.46 -16.25
CA GLN A 177 -5.19 -26.02 -14.89
C GLN A 177 -4.27 -25.32 -13.89
N LEU A 178 -3.41 -24.40 -14.34
CA LEU A 178 -2.45 -23.75 -13.46
C LEU A 178 -3.12 -22.65 -12.62
N SER A 179 -3.01 -22.79 -11.30
CA SER A 179 -3.29 -21.71 -10.35
C SER A 179 -2.08 -20.78 -10.22
N TYR A 180 -2.28 -19.60 -9.62
CA TYR A 180 -1.17 -18.71 -9.28
C TYR A 180 -0.13 -19.40 -8.39
N LYS A 181 -0.60 -20.21 -7.44
CA LYS A 181 0.27 -20.96 -6.52
C LYS A 181 1.18 -21.93 -7.25
N ASP A 182 0.71 -22.53 -8.34
CA ASP A 182 1.50 -23.46 -9.14
C ASP A 182 2.66 -22.77 -9.87
N LEU A 183 2.58 -21.45 -10.11
CA LEU A 183 3.66 -20.68 -10.74
C LEU A 183 4.92 -20.61 -9.87
N TYR A 184 4.77 -20.56 -8.55
CA TYR A 184 5.92 -20.42 -7.63
C TYR A 184 6.15 -21.63 -6.72
N ASN A 185 5.11 -22.40 -6.40
CA ASN A 185 5.20 -23.57 -5.53
C ASN A 185 5.65 -24.82 -6.30
N ASN A 186 6.78 -24.72 -6.99
CA ASN A 186 7.38 -25.79 -7.76
C ASN A 186 8.92 -25.77 -7.61
N ASN A 187 9.58 -26.74 -8.23
CA ASN A 187 11.04 -26.89 -8.24
C ASN A 187 11.70 -26.32 -9.51
N LEU A 188 10.91 -25.69 -10.39
CA LEU A 188 11.36 -25.17 -11.68
C LEU A 188 11.75 -23.69 -11.61
N ILE A 189 11.06 -22.92 -10.75
CA ILE A 189 11.25 -21.49 -10.57
C ILE A 189 12.59 -21.16 -9.89
N LEU A 190 13.21 -20.06 -10.31
CA LEU A 190 14.41 -19.54 -9.64
C LEU A 190 14.06 -18.96 -8.26
N GLU A 191 14.91 -19.23 -7.27
CA GLU A 191 14.64 -18.93 -5.85
C GLU A 191 14.28 -17.47 -5.57
N GLY A 192 14.94 -16.52 -6.26
CA GLY A 192 14.66 -15.09 -6.11
C GLY A 192 13.23 -14.73 -6.51
N TYR A 193 12.72 -15.31 -7.59
CA TYR A 193 11.36 -15.09 -8.06
C TYR A 193 10.35 -15.90 -7.24
N LYS A 194 10.72 -17.13 -6.83
CA LYS A 194 9.91 -17.96 -5.93
C LYS A 194 9.49 -17.21 -4.68
N LYS A 195 10.48 -16.60 -4.01
CA LYS A 195 10.25 -15.80 -2.80
C LYS A 195 9.37 -14.59 -3.06
N VAL A 196 9.57 -13.90 -4.18
CA VAL A 196 8.79 -12.71 -4.51
C VAL A 196 7.32 -13.04 -4.73
N LEU A 197 7.04 -14.06 -5.54
CA LEU A 197 5.69 -14.50 -5.84
C LEU A 197 4.99 -15.12 -4.64
N SER A 198 5.72 -15.83 -3.76
CA SER A 198 5.13 -16.39 -2.54
C SER A 198 4.68 -15.29 -1.58
N ILE A 199 5.48 -14.23 -1.39
CA ILE A 199 5.10 -13.10 -0.54
C ILE A 199 3.90 -12.36 -1.15
N LEU A 200 3.79 -12.25 -2.50
CA LEU A 200 2.64 -11.62 -3.14
C LEU A 200 1.36 -12.39 -2.80
N ASP A 201 1.41 -13.72 -2.85
CA ASP A 201 0.27 -14.57 -2.49
C ASP A 201 -0.10 -14.43 -1.01
N GLU A 202 0.89 -14.45 -0.12
CA GLU A 202 0.68 -14.28 1.32
C GLU A 202 -0.01 -12.95 1.66
N ILE A 203 0.44 -11.84 1.07
CA ILE A 203 -0.18 -10.52 1.32
C ILE A 203 -1.65 -10.52 0.89
N CYS A 204 -1.97 -11.13 -0.24
CA CYS A 204 -3.33 -11.18 -0.76
C CYS A 204 -4.24 -12.07 0.10
N ASN A 205 -3.73 -13.21 0.57
CA ASN A 205 -4.49 -14.14 1.42
C ASN A 205 -4.79 -13.55 2.83
N ILE A 206 -3.89 -12.71 3.36
CA ILE A 206 -4.09 -12.03 4.65
C ILE A 206 -5.22 -10.99 4.57
N GLU A 207 -5.44 -10.36 3.41
CA GLU A 207 -6.53 -9.38 3.24
C GLU A 207 -7.91 -10.06 3.20
N GLU A 208 -8.05 -11.20 2.51
CA GLU A 208 -9.28 -11.99 2.55
C GLU A 208 -9.69 -12.33 4.00
N ILE A 209 -8.72 -12.69 4.84
CA ILE A 209 -8.97 -12.99 6.26
C ILE A 209 -9.37 -11.74 7.04
N ASN A 210 -8.69 -10.61 6.83
CA ASN A 210 -8.97 -9.37 7.57
C ASN A 210 -10.28 -8.68 7.16
N ILE A 211 -10.68 -8.77 5.89
CA ILE A 211 -11.99 -8.25 5.44
C ILE A 211 -13.12 -9.01 6.14
N ASN A 212 -12.99 -10.33 6.26
CA ASN A 212 -14.00 -11.17 6.94
C ASN A 212 -14.09 -10.89 8.45
N ILE A 213 -12.98 -10.52 9.11
CA ILE A 213 -12.98 -10.17 10.54
C ILE A 213 -13.60 -8.78 10.78
N VAL A 214 -13.30 -7.81 9.92
CA VAL A 214 -13.81 -6.43 10.07
C VAL A 214 -15.30 -6.36 9.75
N SER A 215 -15.82 -7.15 8.80
CA SER A 215 -17.27 -7.22 8.57
C SER A 215 -18.05 -7.71 9.80
N ASP A 216 -17.50 -8.67 10.55
CA ASP A 216 -18.13 -9.21 11.76
C ASP A 216 -18.15 -8.21 12.95
N ASP A 217 -17.17 -7.30 13.02
CA ASP A 217 -17.08 -6.28 14.07
C ASP A 217 -17.92 -5.02 13.78
N PHE A 218 -18.29 -4.77 12.52
CA PHE A 218 -19.20 -3.68 12.14
C PHE A 218 -20.68 -4.09 12.10
N GLU A 219 -20.98 -5.38 12.10
CA GLU A 219 -22.35 -5.93 12.19
C GLU A 219 -22.81 -6.24 13.63
N ARG A 220 -21.97 -5.98 14.65
CA ARG A 220 -22.31 -6.10 16.09
C ARG A 220 -22.47 -4.74 16.75
#